data_AF-A0A959KG22-F1
#
_entry.id   AF-A0A959KG22-F1
#
_cell.length_a   1.000
_cell.length_b   1.000
_cell.length_c   1.000
_cell.angle_alpha   90.00
_cell.angle_beta   90.00
_cell.angle_gamma   90.00
#
_symmetry.space_group_name_H-M   'P 1'
#
loop_
_entity.id
_entity.type
_entity.pdbx_description
1 polymer ?
#
loop_
_entity_poly.entity_id
_entity_poly.type
_entity_poly.pdbx_seq_one_letter_code
_entity_poly.pdbx_strand_id
1 'polypeptide(L)'
;MKTRWLLLALIGFLLPALLQAQDNDKGYVYGTFRGTRVVNGHSVHTLHGGEMEFLISHRFGALSGGPYEFFGLDQSSIRLGLEYGLRDWINIGLGRSSYGKEFDSFVKLRLLRQSKASPVSVTTFSSVAYNTLRPIDPGLPVPTQSRLAYANQVLIARKWNDYFSLQLMPTHLHYNLVETGQDRNDVFSIGAAAKVQVSKNIALTAEYYYTLPNQLST
;
A
#
# COMPACT_ATOMS: atom_id res chain seq x y z
N MET A 1 -19.57 8.93 49.78
CA MET A 1 -20.20 8.48 48.51
C MET A 1 -20.06 9.62 47.51
N LYS A 2 -19.46 9.57 46.33
CA LYS A 2 -18.79 8.54 45.51
C LYS A 2 -17.79 9.31 44.61
N THR A 3 -16.53 8.86 44.61
CA THR A 3 -15.55 8.85 43.50
C THR A 3 -15.54 9.99 42.45
N ARG A 4 -14.56 10.92 42.59
CA ARG A 4 -14.06 11.80 41.52
C ARG A 4 -12.53 11.96 41.61
N TRP A 5 -11.76 10.89 41.38
CA TRP A 5 -10.29 10.94 41.29
C TRP A 5 -9.77 9.78 40.44
N LEU A 6 -9.97 9.79 39.11
CA LEU A 6 -9.43 8.74 38.22
C LEU A 6 -9.25 9.16 36.74
N LEU A 7 -9.13 10.45 36.43
CA LEU A 7 -8.95 10.92 35.04
C LEU A 7 -7.66 11.74 34.79
N LEU A 8 -6.69 11.70 35.71
CA LEU A 8 -5.40 12.39 35.55
C LEU A 8 -4.18 11.48 35.58
N ALA A 9 -4.36 10.16 35.61
CA ALA A 9 -3.26 9.19 35.65
C ALA A 9 -2.82 8.64 34.28
N LEU A 10 -3.49 8.99 33.17
CA LEU A 10 -3.11 8.49 31.83
C LEU A 10 -2.32 9.49 30.96
N ILE A 11 -2.15 10.74 31.42
CA ILE A 11 -1.44 11.78 30.66
C ILE A 11 0.00 11.98 31.19
N GLY A 12 0.35 11.38 32.34
CA GLY A 12 1.67 11.52 32.98
C GLY A 12 2.70 10.42 32.68
N PHE A 13 2.38 9.41 31.88
CA PHE A 13 3.28 8.29 31.56
C PHE A 13 3.95 8.38 30.17
N LEU A 14 3.84 9.54 29.51
CA LEU A 14 4.51 9.85 28.24
C LEU A 14 5.54 10.97 28.42
N LEU A 15 6.25 10.95 29.56
CA LEU A 15 7.52 11.65 29.70
C LEU A 15 8.61 10.97 28.83
N PRO A 16 9.61 11.73 28.37
CA PRO A 16 10.27 11.62 27.08
C PRO A 16 11.24 10.44 27.03
N ALA A 17 10.75 9.26 26.67
CA ALA A 17 11.60 8.13 26.33
C ALA A 17 11.77 8.05 24.81
N LEU A 18 12.99 8.40 24.38
CA LEU A 18 13.67 7.86 23.21
C LEU A 18 13.15 8.34 21.85
N LEU A 19 13.53 9.56 21.49
CA LEU A 19 13.97 9.81 20.11
C LEU A 19 15.29 9.05 19.91
N GLN A 20 15.22 7.81 19.41
CA GLN A 20 16.30 7.29 18.60
C GLN A 20 15.69 6.70 17.34
N ALA A 21 15.32 7.60 16.42
CA ALA A 21 15.36 7.24 15.02
C ALA A 21 16.75 6.62 14.77
N GLN A 22 16.78 5.32 14.48
CA GLN A 22 18.01 4.61 14.13
C GLN A 22 18.59 5.26 12.87
N ASP A 23 19.48 6.22 13.09
CA ASP A 23 20.32 6.83 12.07
C ASP A 23 21.47 5.85 11.78
N ASN A 24 21.59 5.42 10.52
CA ASN A 24 22.85 4.85 10.01
C ASN A 24 23.92 5.96 9.96
N ASP A 25 25.19 5.65 9.72
CA ASP A 25 26.33 6.58 9.56
C ASP A 25 26.05 7.77 8.59
N LYS A 26 25.04 7.63 7.72
CA LYS A 26 24.57 8.68 6.79
C LYS A 26 23.39 9.54 7.31
N GLY A 27 22.90 9.31 8.53
CA GLY A 27 21.81 10.06 9.16
C GLY A 27 20.42 9.84 8.53
N TYR A 28 20.20 8.69 7.90
CA TYR A 28 18.93 8.35 7.28
C TYR A 28 18.01 7.62 8.25
N VAL A 29 16.72 7.93 8.17
CA VAL A 29 15.68 7.25 8.94
C VAL A 29 15.32 5.90 8.29
N TYR A 30 15.18 4.88 9.14
CA TYR A 30 14.76 3.53 8.79
C TYR A 30 13.48 3.12 9.52
N GLY A 31 12.84 2.06 9.02
CA GLY A 31 11.69 1.45 9.67
C GLY A 31 10.44 2.33 9.66
N THR A 32 10.26 3.21 8.66
CA THR A 32 8.99 3.94 8.46
C THR A 32 7.84 2.95 8.35
N PHE A 33 8.00 1.94 7.48
CA PHE A 33 7.21 0.71 7.41
C PHE A 33 8.15 -0.50 7.44
N ARG A 34 7.62 -1.69 7.74
CA ARG A 34 8.44 -2.91 7.92
C ARG A 34 8.86 -3.58 6.61
N GLY A 35 8.16 -3.31 5.52
CA GLY A 35 8.45 -3.90 4.23
C GLY A 35 7.89 -3.05 3.09
N THR A 36 7.86 -3.61 1.90
CA THR A 36 7.41 -2.97 0.65
C THR A 36 5.91 -2.68 0.61
N ARG A 37 5.14 -3.26 1.54
CA ARG A 37 3.69 -3.12 1.72
C ARG A 37 3.32 -2.55 3.10
N VAL A 38 2.17 -1.88 3.17
CA VAL A 38 1.56 -1.45 4.44
C VAL A 38 0.52 -2.47 4.90
N VAL A 39 -0.57 -2.59 4.13
CA VAL A 39 -1.58 -3.65 4.26
C VAL A 39 -1.75 -4.30 2.88
N ASN A 40 -2.33 -3.56 1.93
CA ASN A 40 -2.42 -3.97 0.52
C ASN A 40 -1.57 -3.06 -0.37
N GLY A 41 -1.59 -1.75 -0.10
CA GLY A 41 -0.84 -0.75 -0.83
C GLY A 41 0.66 -0.79 -0.60
N HIS A 42 1.38 -0.11 -1.49
CA HIS A 42 2.83 0.02 -1.41
C HIS A 42 3.25 1.02 -0.33
N SER A 43 4.32 0.69 0.39
CA SER A 43 4.98 1.63 1.29
C SER A 43 6.09 2.39 0.56
N VAL A 44 6.57 3.48 1.17
CA VAL A 44 7.75 4.25 0.71
C VAL A 44 9.04 3.40 0.65
N HIS A 45 9.02 2.20 1.21
CA HIS A 45 10.15 1.28 1.26
C HIS A 45 10.47 0.68 -0.12
N THR A 46 11.76 0.50 -0.38
CA THR A 46 12.33 -0.20 -1.52
C THR A 46 13.33 -1.18 -0.97
N LEU A 47 13.51 -2.30 -1.65
CA LEU A 47 14.53 -3.28 -1.28
C LEU A 47 15.93 -2.67 -1.50
N HIS A 48 16.93 -3.19 -0.80
CA HIS A 48 18.32 -2.84 -1.08
C HIS A 48 18.77 -3.44 -2.42
N GLY A 49 19.84 -2.90 -2.99
CA GLY A 49 20.43 -3.44 -4.21
C GLY A 49 20.79 -4.92 -4.06
N GLY A 50 20.25 -5.77 -4.93
CA GLY A 50 20.47 -7.22 -4.91
C GLY A 50 19.48 -8.02 -4.05
N GLU A 51 18.62 -7.36 -3.27
CA GLU A 51 17.60 -8.05 -2.48
C GLU A 51 16.40 -8.45 -3.34
N MET A 52 15.89 -9.64 -3.07
CA MET A 52 14.70 -10.20 -3.72
C MET A 52 13.67 -10.55 -2.66
N GLU A 53 12.41 -10.19 -2.91
CA GLU A 53 11.28 -10.49 -2.04
C GLU A 53 10.22 -11.23 -2.84
N PHE A 54 9.86 -12.44 -2.39
CA PHE A 54 8.72 -13.19 -2.93
C PHE A 54 7.54 -13.07 -1.96
N LEU A 55 6.45 -12.49 -2.44
CA LEU A 55 5.25 -12.19 -1.66
C LEU A 55 4.09 -13.06 -2.13
N ILE A 56 3.52 -13.84 -1.20
CA ILE A 56 2.27 -14.56 -1.41
C ILE A 56 1.19 -13.85 -0.60
N SER A 57 0.22 -13.25 -1.28
CA SER A 57 -0.90 -12.54 -0.65
C SER A 57 -2.18 -13.36 -0.81
N HIS A 58 -2.76 -13.79 0.30
CA HIS A 58 -4.10 -14.39 0.34
C HIS A 58 -5.10 -13.38 0.86
N ARG A 59 -6.17 -13.14 0.09
CA ARG A 59 -7.27 -12.27 0.49
C ARG A 59 -8.56 -13.08 0.53
N PHE A 60 -9.20 -13.06 1.69
CA PHE A 60 -10.48 -13.70 1.96
C PHE A 60 -11.65 -12.73 1.71
N GLY A 61 -12.83 -13.32 1.53
CA GLY A 61 -14.09 -12.62 1.31
C GLY A 61 -14.61 -11.94 2.57
N ALA A 62 -15.86 -11.48 2.50
CA ALA A 62 -16.46 -10.75 3.60
C ALA A 62 -16.78 -11.68 4.80
N LEU A 63 -16.38 -11.25 6.00
CA LEU A 63 -16.72 -11.94 7.25
C LEU A 63 -18.24 -12.02 7.47
N SER A 64 -19.01 -11.07 6.92
CA SER A 64 -20.46 -11.00 7.04
C SER A 64 -21.20 -12.16 6.35
N GLY A 65 -20.53 -12.96 5.53
CA GLY A 65 -21.10 -14.20 4.97
C GLY A 65 -21.38 -15.30 6.01
N GLY A 66 -20.85 -15.14 7.24
CA GLY A 66 -21.11 -16.05 8.36
C GLY A 66 -20.62 -17.48 8.11
N PRO A 67 -21.11 -18.47 8.88
CA PRO A 67 -20.69 -19.86 8.74
C PRO A 67 -20.92 -20.47 7.36
N TYR A 68 -21.90 -19.96 6.59
CA TYR A 68 -22.22 -20.47 5.24
C TYR A 68 -21.09 -20.25 4.24
N GLU A 69 -20.48 -19.06 4.23
CA GLU A 69 -19.28 -18.74 3.42
C GLU A 69 -17.98 -19.03 4.19
N PHE A 70 -18.07 -19.84 5.26
CA PHE A 70 -17.01 -20.10 6.22
C PHE A 70 -16.25 -18.82 6.66
N PHE A 71 -16.99 -17.77 7.01
CA PHE A 71 -16.47 -16.44 7.36
C PHE A 71 -15.53 -15.84 6.30
N GLY A 72 -15.87 -16.03 5.02
CA GLY A 72 -15.13 -15.51 3.87
C GLY A 72 -13.96 -16.39 3.43
N LEU A 73 -13.72 -17.54 4.07
CA LEU A 73 -12.64 -18.46 3.70
C LEU A 73 -12.92 -19.19 2.37
N ASP A 74 -14.19 -19.42 2.04
CA ASP A 74 -14.60 -20.06 0.77
C ASP A 74 -14.30 -19.16 -0.44
N GLN A 75 -14.39 -17.84 -0.24
CA GLN A 75 -14.09 -16.84 -1.27
C GLN A 75 -12.67 -16.32 -1.07
N SER A 76 -11.69 -16.89 -1.77
CA SER A 76 -10.30 -16.44 -1.66
C SER A 76 -9.68 -16.07 -3.00
N SER A 77 -8.81 -15.07 -2.96
CA SER A 77 -7.94 -14.70 -4.07
C SER A 77 -6.50 -14.70 -3.62
N ILE A 78 -5.61 -15.09 -4.53
CA ILE A 78 -4.19 -15.26 -4.28
C ILE A 78 -3.44 -14.37 -5.27
N ARG A 79 -2.48 -13.60 -4.76
CA ARG A 79 -1.49 -12.92 -5.59
C ARG A 79 -0.10 -13.44 -5.26
N LEU A 80 0.62 -13.85 -6.29
CA LEU A 80 2.06 -14.15 -6.23
C LEU A 80 2.81 -12.94 -6.78
N GLY A 81 3.76 -12.42 -6.02
CA GLY A 81 4.57 -11.28 -6.41
C GLY A 81 6.05 -11.57 -6.23
N LEU A 82 6.86 -11.13 -7.19
CA LEU A 82 8.32 -11.15 -7.09
C LEU A 82 8.82 -9.71 -7.25
N GLU A 83 9.49 -9.20 -6.22
CA GLU A 83 10.09 -7.87 -6.20
C GLU A 83 11.62 -7.99 -6.14
N TYR A 84 12.33 -7.09 -6.80
CA TYR A 84 13.79 -7.04 -6.82
C TYR A 84 14.31 -5.60 -6.71
N GLY A 85 15.25 -5.39 -5.80
CA GLY A 85 15.96 -4.12 -5.66
C GLY A 85 17.10 -4.05 -6.66
N LEU A 86 16.93 -3.32 -7.76
CA LEU A 86 18.02 -3.07 -8.71
C LEU A 86 19.13 -2.23 -8.06
N ARG A 87 18.73 -1.26 -7.25
CA ARG A 87 19.56 -0.39 -6.42
C ARG A 87 18.77 -0.02 -5.18
N ASP A 88 19.44 0.52 -4.16
CA ASP A 88 18.76 1.01 -2.94
C ASP A 88 17.66 2.04 -3.21
N TRP A 89 17.60 2.65 -4.40
CA TRP A 89 16.59 3.63 -4.81
C TRP A 89 15.72 3.20 -6.00
N ILE A 90 15.93 1.99 -6.55
CA ILE A 90 15.14 1.44 -7.67
C ILE A 90 14.65 0.05 -7.30
N ASN A 91 13.33 -0.11 -7.16
CA ASN A 91 12.67 -1.40 -7.01
C ASN A 91 11.88 -1.71 -8.28
N ILE A 92 11.92 -2.95 -8.73
CA ILE A 92 10.98 -3.45 -9.76
C ILE A 92 10.23 -4.65 -9.21
N GLY A 93 9.08 -4.96 -9.79
CA GLY A 93 8.41 -6.21 -9.47
C GLY A 93 7.44 -6.64 -10.55
N LEU A 94 7.08 -7.92 -10.47
CA LEU A 94 6.07 -8.57 -11.27
C LEU A 94 5.12 -9.37 -10.39
N GLY A 95 3.90 -9.57 -10.83
CA GLY A 95 2.91 -10.32 -10.08
C GLY A 95 1.85 -10.99 -10.94
N ARG A 96 1.18 -11.97 -10.33
CA ARG A 96 0.02 -12.66 -10.88
C ARG A 96 -1.05 -12.74 -9.81
N SER A 97 -2.24 -12.23 -10.10
CA SER A 97 -3.41 -12.28 -9.22
C SER A 97 -4.50 -13.22 -9.75
N SER A 98 -5.00 -14.14 -8.94
CA SER A 98 -6.18 -14.92 -9.32
C SER A 98 -7.44 -14.05 -9.45
N TYR A 99 -7.49 -12.92 -8.72
CA TYR A 99 -8.50 -11.88 -8.89
C TYR A 99 -8.30 -11.17 -10.23
N GLY A 100 -9.36 -11.09 -11.05
CA GLY A 100 -9.33 -10.51 -12.40
C GLY A 100 -8.43 -11.27 -13.40
N LYS A 101 -7.80 -12.38 -12.99
CA LYS A 101 -6.77 -13.08 -13.76
C LYS A 101 -5.74 -12.11 -14.35
N GLU A 102 -5.16 -11.25 -13.53
CA GLU A 102 -4.24 -10.19 -13.99
C GLU A 102 -2.77 -10.55 -13.79
N PHE A 103 -1.94 -10.13 -14.73
CA PHE A 103 -0.50 -9.99 -14.52
C PHE A 103 -0.19 -8.52 -14.30
N ASP A 104 0.62 -8.21 -13.28
CA ASP A 104 1.05 -6.85 -13.01
C ASP A 104 2.58 -6.75 -13.04
N SER A 105 3.07 -5.57 -13.37
CA SER A 105 4.45 -5.18 -13.12
C SER A 105 4.50 -3.76 -12.60
N PHE A 106 5.56 -3.43 -11.89
CA PHE A 106 5.73 -2.09 -11.34
C PHE A 106 7.19 -1.69 -11.21
N VAL A 107 7.40 -0.38 -11.10
CA VAL A 107 8.66 0.25 -10.70
C VAL A 107 8.41 1.20 -9.54
N LYS A 108 9.34 1.22 -8.58
CA LYS A 108 9.44 2.23 -7.52
C LYS A 108 10.76 2.97 -7.62
N LEU A 109 10.72 4.29 -7.59
CA LEU A 109 11.91 5.14 -7.58
C LEU A 109 11.91 6.00 -6.31
N ARG A 110 12.87 5.79 -5.42
CA ARG A 110 13.04 6.65 -4.24
C ARG A 110 13.72 7.95 -4.65
N LEU A 111 13.00 9.05 -4.53
CA LEU A 111 13.50 10.39 -4.83
C LEU A 111 14.16 11.02 -3.62
N LEU A 112 13.52 10.92 -2.46
CA LEU A 112 14.00 11.51 -1.21
C LEU A 112 13.90 10.51 -0.08
N ARG A 113 14.86 10.58 0.84
CA ARG A 113 14.88 9.78 2.04
C ARG A 113 14.92 10.69 3.26
N GLN A 114 14.06 10.39 4.23
CA GLN A 114 14.00 11.14 5.47
C GLN A 114 15.36 11.05 6.19
N SER A 115 15.87 12.21 6.62
CA SER A 115 17.16 12.41 7.27
C SER A 115 17.15 13.72 8.07
N LYS A 116 18.31 14.12 8.61
CA LYS A 116 18.48 15.48 9.17
C LYS A 116 18.26 16.59 8.14
N ALA A 117 18.50 16.33 6.85
CA ALA A 117 18.35 17.31 5.77
C ALA A 117 16.97 17.27 5.10
N SER A 118 16.27 16.13 5.14
CA SER A 118 14.92 15.98 4.55
C SER A 118 13.92 15.48 5.60
N PRO A 119 12.84 16.21 5.90
CA PRO A 119 11.88 15.81 6.93
C PRO A 119 10.98 14.64 6.50
N VAL A 120 11.00 14.25 5.22
CA VAL A 120 10.14 13.23 4.63
C VAL A 120 10.91 12.31 3.69
N SER A 121 10.36 11.11 3.48
CA SER A 121 10.74 10.22 2.40
C SER A 121 9.72 10.32 1.27
N VAL A 122 10.19 10.32 0.03
CA VAL A 122 9.35 10.39 -1.17
C VAL A 122 9.80 9.30 -2.13
N THR A 123 8.87 8.43 -2.51
CA THR A 123 9.08 7.37 -3.50
C THR A 123 7.95 7.43 -4.51
N THR A 124 8.27 7.48 -5.81
CA THR A 124 7.25 7.33 -6.84
C THR A 124 7.04 5.86 -7.14
N PHE A 125 5.81 5.50 -7.48
CA PHE A 125 5.39 4.17 -7.86
C PHE A 125 4.59 4.26 -9.15
N SER A 126 4.88 3.38 -10.10
CA SER A 126 4.11 3.24 -11.32
C SER A 126 3.96 1.75 -11.64
N SER A 127 2.76 1.34 -11.99
CA SER A 127 2.42 -0.05 -12.31
C SER A 127 1.56 -0.12 -13.55
N VAL A 128 1.72 -1.22 -14.28
CA VAL A 128 0.83 -1.66 -15.35
C VAL A 128 0.28 -3.03 -15.01
N ALA A 129 -1.02 -3.20 -15.20
CA ALA A 129 -1.74 -4.46 -15.06
C ALA A 129 -2.34 -4.86 -16.41
N TYR A 130 -2.27 -6.15 -16.75
CA TYR A 130 -2.84 -6.73 -17.94
C TYR A 130 -3.85 -7.81 -17.58
N ASN A 131 -5.10 -7.60 -17.97
CA ASN A 131 -6.20 -8.50 -17.66
C ASN A 131 -6.29 -9.66 -18.68
N THR A 132 -6.23 -10.90 -18.17
CA THR A 132 -6.27 -12.14 -18.99
C THR A 132 -7.60 -12.88 -18.92
N LEU A 133 -8.68 -12.25 -18.45
CA LEU A 133 -10.01 -12.83 -18.53
C LEU A 133 -10.37 -13.12 -19.99
N ARG A 134 -10.99 -14.27 -20.18
CA ARG A 134 -11.58 -14.63 -21.47
C ARG A 134 -12.73 -13.66 -21.76
N PRO A 135 -12.91 -13.19 -23.01
CA PRO A 135 -14.07 -12.41 -23.39
C PRO A 135 -15.36 -13.13 -22.99
N ILE A 136 -16.39 -12.36 -22.60
CA ILE A 136 -17.71 -12.90 -22.30
C ILE A 136 -18.33 -13.50 -23.57
N ASP A 137 -18.18 -12.81 -24.70
CA ASP A 137 -18.54 -13.29 -26.03
C ASP A 137 -17.26 -13.65 -26.82
N PRO A 138 -17.01 -14.95 -27.11
CA PRO A 138 -15.87 -15.37 -27.90
C PRO A 138 -15.81 -14.77 -29.32
N GLY A 139 -16.95 -14.34 -29.88
CA GLY A 139 -17.03 -13.68 -31.18
C GLY A 139 -16.58 -12.21 -31.17
N LEU A 140 -16.44 -11.60 -29.98
CA LEU A 140 -16.05 -10.21 -29.79
C LEU A 140 -14.72 -10.15 -29.00
N PRO A 141 -13.57 -10.31 -29.67
CA PRO A 141 -12.28 -10.26 -28.99
C PRO A 141 -12.02 -8.87 -28.43
N VAL A 142 -11.66 -8.79 -27.16
CA VAL A 142 -11.23 -7.53 -26.52
C VAL A 142 -9.78 -7.22 -26.95
N PRO A 143 -9.51 -6.06 -27.57
CA PRO A 143 -8.17 -5.65 -27.98
C PRO A 143 -7.17 -5.67 -26.82
N THR A 144 -5.92 -6.01 -27.10
CA THR A 144 -4.85 -6.08 -26.09
C THR A 144 -4.68 -4.75 -25.35
N GLN A 145 -4.76 -3.62 -26.06
CA GLN A 145 -4.61 -2.30 -25.47
C GLN A 145 -5.72 -2.02 -24.46
N SER A 146 -6.96 -2.44 -24.74
CA SER A 146 -8.11 -2.27 -23.84
C SER A 146 -7.98 -3.07 -22.53
N ARG A 147 -7.08 -4.05 -22.46
CA ARG A 147 -6.87 -4.90 -21.27
C ARG A 147 -5.89 -4.31 -20.26
N LEU A 148 -5.29 -3.16 -20.58
CA LEU A 148 -4.29 -2.53 -19.74
C LEU A 148 -4.93 -1.56 -18.74
N ALA A 149 -4.41 -1.57 -17.52
CA ALA A 149 -4.68 -0.55 -16.52
C ALA A 149 -3.35 -0.07 -15.92
N TYR A 150 -3.31 1.18 -15.47
CA TYR A 150 -2.13 1.81 -14.91
C TYR A 150 -2.44 2.40 -13.54
N ALA A 151 -1.47 2.30 -12.63
CA ALA A 151 -1.55 2.92 -11.32
C ALA A 151 -0.28 3.72 -11.06
N ASN A 152 -0.43 5.02 -10.83
CA ASN A 152 0.67 5.95 -10.53
C ASN A 152 0.45 6.54 -9.14
N GLN A 153 1.46 6.47 -8.29
CA GLN A 153 1.40 6.99 -6.92
C GLN A 153 2.66 7.75 -6.55
N VAL A 154 2.49 8.76 -5.71
CA VAL A 154 3.60 9.41 -5.01
C VAL A 154 3.49 9.05 -3.53
N LEU A 155 4.39 8.19 -3.05
CA LEU A 155 4.40 7.71 -1.67
C LEU A 155 5.21 8.70 -0.82
N ILE A 156 4.53 9.54 -0.06
CA ILE A 156 5.12 10.57 0.79
C ILE A 156 4.97 10.13 2.24
N ALA A 157 6.07 9.79 2.91
CA ALA A 157 6.01 9.24 4.25
C ALA A 157 6.93 9.97 5.23
N ARG A 158 6.49 10.00 6.48
CA ARG A 158 7.30 10.49 7.61
C ARG A 158 7.18 9.51 8.77
N LYS A 159 8.30 9.25 9.41
CA LYS A 159 8.37 8.66 10.75
C LYS A 159 8.58 9.80 11.74
N TRP A 160 7.64 10.04 12.65
CA TRP A 160 7.75 11.13 13.63
C TRP A 160 8.62 10.74 14.82
N ASN A 161 8.49 9.48 15.24
CA ASN A 161 9.22 8.89 16.34
C ASN A 161 9.25 7.37 16.14
N ASP A 162 9.79 6.62 17.09
CA ASP A 162 9.86 5.16 16.98
C ASP A 162 8.52 4.45 17.07
N TYR A 163 7.48 5.17 17.49
CA TYR A 163 6.13 4.67 17.68
C TYR A 163 5.18 4.97 16.53
N PHE A 164 5.40 6.04 15.75
CA PHE A 164 4.43 6.52 14.78
C PHE A 164 5.05 6.90 13.42
N SER A 165 4.46 6.33 12.38
CA SER A 165 4.69 6.69 10.99
C SER A 165 3.37 6.88 10.25
N LEU A 166 3.41 7.70 9.21
CA LEU A 166 2.29 7.99 8.31
C LEU A 166 2.84 8.11 6.90
N GLN A 167 2.00 7.80 5.94
CA GLN A 167 2.22 7.95 4.53
C GLN A 167 0.96 8.48 3.87
N LEU A 168 1.14 9.44 2.98
CA LEU A 168 0.13 9.89 2.03
C LEU A 168 0.50 9.41 0.64
N MET A 169 -0.52 9.11 -0.17
CA MET A 169 -0.39 8.47 -1.46
C MET A 169 -1.37 9.10 -2.46
N PRO A 170 -1.11 10.33 -2.95
CA PRO A 170 -1.79 10.81 -4.15
C PRO A 170 -1.66 9.76 -5.25
N THR A 171 -2.80 9.33 -5.76
CA THR A 171 -2.94 8.16 -6.62
C THR A 171 -3.75 8.54 -7.85
N HIS A 172 -3.26 8.12 -9.01
CA HIS A 172 -3.93 8.21 -10.29
C HIS A 172 -4.04 6.80 -10.85
N LEU A 173 -5.26 6.38 -11.16
CA LEU A 173 -5.55 5.13 -11.84
C LEU A 173 -6.06 5.47 -13.25
N HIS A 174 -5.58 4.74 -14.25
CA HIS A 174 -6.05 4.84 -15.62
C HIS A 174 -6.45 3.46 -16.13
N TYR A 175 -7.68 3.32 -16.60
CA TYR A 175 -8.21 2.11 -17.20
C TYR A 175 -8.38 2.33 -18.71
N ASN A 176 -7.80 1.49 -19.54
CA ASN A 176 -7.99 1.62 -21.00
C ASN A 176 -9.40 1.21 -21.45
N LEU A 177 -10.07 0.37 -20.67
CA LEU A 177 -11.47 -0.03 -20.87
C LEU A 177 -12.20 0.05 -19.54
N VAL A 178 -13.37 0.68 -19.57
CA VAL A 178 -14.30 0.79 -18.43
C VAL A 178 -15.56 -0.02 -18.72
N GLU A 179 -16.30 -0.38 -17.67
CA GLU A 179 -17.49 -1.24 -17.80
C GLU A 179 -18.65 -0.53 -18.51
N THR A 180 -18.86 0.75 -18.20
CA THR A 180 -19.94 1.55 -18.78
C THR A 180 -19.42 2.83 -19.41
N GLY A 181 -20.16 3.38 -20.39
CA GLY A 181 -19.83 4.67 -21.00
C GLY A 181 -19.98 5.88 -20.07
N GLN A 182 -20.51 5.69 -18.85
CA GLN A 182 -20.59 6.73 -17.83
C GLN A 182 -19.36 6.74 -16.91
N ASP A 183 -18.59 5.65 -16.91
CA ASP A 183 -17.38 5.53 -16.12
C ASP A 183 -16.24 6.35 -16.75
N ARG A 184 -15.41 6.91 -15.87
CA ARG A 184 -14.22 7.64 -16.30
C ARG A 184 -13.05 6.67 -16.40
N ASN A 185 -12.27 6.80 -17.47
CA ASN A 185 -11.02 6.05 -17.60
C ASN A 185 -10.00 6.45 -16.53
N ASP A 186 -10.02 7.71 -16.07
CA ASP A 186 -9.12 8.23 -15.05
C ASP A 186 -9.82 8.40 -13.70
N VAL A 187 -9.21 7.84 -12.65
CA VAL A 187 -9.67 7.95 -11.27
C VAL A 187 -8.56 8.51 -10.39
N PHE A 188 -8.83 9.63 -9.74
CA PHE A 188 -7.92 10.25 -8.77
C PHE A 188 -8.36 9.95 -7.35
N SER A 189 -7.42 9.51 -6.51
CA SER A 189 -7.63 9.25 -5.09
C SER A 189 -6.45 9.71 -4.23
N ILE A 190 -6.71 9.86 -2.93
CA ILE A 190 -5.69 10.13 -1.93
C ILE A 190 -5.70 8.96 -0.94
N GLY A 191 -4.63 8.17 -0.98
CA GLY A 191 -4.36 7.16 0.02
C GLY A 191 -3.72 7.74 1.27
N ALA A 192 -4.04 7.18 2.43
CA ALA A 192 -3.37 7.43 3.70
C ALA A 192 -3.07 6.09 4.37
N ALA A 193 -1.88 5.95 4.93
CA ALA A 193 -1.42 4.77 5.63
C ALA A 193 -0.75 5.19 6.93
N ALA A 194 -1.09 4.54 8.04
CA ALA A 194 -0.51 4.80 9.35
C ALA A 194 0.11 3.52 9.91
N LYS A 195 1.16 3.67 10.71
CA LYS A 195 1.76 2.60 11.50
C LYS A 195 1.99 3.08 12.93
N VAL A 196 1.47 2.33 13.90
CA VAL A 196 1.70 2.52 15.33
C VAL A 196 2.48 1.32 15.87
N GLN A 197 3.71 1.51 16.34
CA GLN A 197 4.53 0.48 16.96
C GLN A 197 4.07 0.29 18.42
N VAL A 198 3.56 -0.90 18.73
CA VAL A 198 3.02 -1.23 20.08
C VAL A 198 4.08 -1.93 20.94
N SER A 199 4.90 -2.77 20.34
CA SER A 199 6.05 -3.42 20.99
C SER A 199 7.23 -3.52 20.02
N LYS A 200 8.37 -4.08 20.41
CA LYS A 200 9.50 -4.29 19.48
C LYS A 200 9.10 -5.08 18.23
N ASN A 201 8.18 -6.04 18.38
CA ASN A 201 7.83 -6.99 17.32
C ASN A 201 6.39 -6.83 16.80
N ILE A 202 5.56 -5.99 17.41
CA ILE A 202 4.15 -5.81 17.03
C ILE A 202 3.91 -4.34 16.64
N ALA A 203 3.33 -4.14 15.46
CA ALA A 203 2.84 -2.85 15.01
C ALA A 203 1.40 -2.99 14.50
N LEU A 204 0.58 -1.98 14.75
CA LEU A 204 -0.73 -1.83 14.14
C LEU A 204 -0.58 -0.97 12.89
N THR A 205 -1.15 -1.41 11.78
CA THR A 205 -1.18 -0.65 10.52
C THR A 205 -2.62 -0.38 10.10
N ALA A 206 -2.84 0.78 9.50
CA ALA A 206 -4.11 1.14 8.89
C ALA A 206 -3.84 1.74 7.51
N GLU A 207 -4.75 1.49 6.58
CA GLU A 207 -4.68 1.98 5.20
C GLU A 207 -6.09 2.36 4.75
N TYR A 208 -6.21 3.52 4.11
CA TYR A 208 -7.47 4.03 3.58
C TYR A 208 -7.22 4.79 2.28
N TYR A 209 -8.10 4.63 1.30
CA TYR A 209 -8.08 5.38 0.05
C TYR A 209 -9.37 6.18 -0.09
N TYR A 210 -9.23 7.50 -0.17
CA TYR A 210 -10.34 8.39 -0.46
C TYR A 210 -10.35 8.72 -1.95
N THR A 211 -11.34 8.23 -2.67
CA THR A 211 -11.56 8.61 -4.07
C THR A 211 -12.16 10.01 -4.12
N LEU A 212 -11.62 10.88 -4.99
CA LEU A 212 -12.12 12.24 -5.10
C LEU A 212 -13.57 12.26 -5.62
N PRO A 213 -14.34 13.33 -5.34
CA PRO A 213 -15.70 13.45 -5.86
C PRO A 213 -15.77 13.37 -7.39
N ASN A 214 -16.86 12.82 -7.92
CA ASN A 214 -17.15 12.75 -9.36
C ASN A 214 -16.11 11.96 -10.18
N GLN A 215 -15.48 10.96 -9.56
CA GLN A 215 -14.54 10.05 -10.22
C GLN A 215 -15.16 8.69 -10.56
N LEU A 216 -16.17 8.26 -9.81
CA LEU A 216 -16.86 6.98 -10.00
C LEU A 216 -18.30 7.25 -10.39
N SER A 217 -18.85 6.43 -11.29
CA SER A 217 -20.29 6.38 -11.50
C SER A 217 -20.97 5.91 -10.21
N THR A 218 -22.11 6.50 -9.89
CA THR A 218 -22.88 6.19 -8.66
C THR A 218 -24.04 5.27 -9.00
#